data_AF-A0AAN7AUF4-F1
#
_entry.id   AF-A0AAN7AUF4-F1
#
_cell.length_a   1.000
_cell.length_b   1.000
_cell.length_c   1.000
_cell.angle_alpha   90.00
_cell.angle_beta   90.00
_cell.angle_gamma   90.00
#
_symmetry.space_group_name_H-M   'P 1'
#
loop_
_entity.id
_entity.type
_entity.pdbx_description
1 polymer ?
#
loop_
_entity_poly.entity_id
_entity_poly.type
_entity_poly.pdbx_seq_one_letter_code
_entity_poly.pdbx_strand_id
1 'polypeptide(L)'
;MATSTDPKPPPRPASPTLQTFHAFPYLPYELRAEIWRFSTIEPRDIIPSIHYRPHPLLPPHRTMPILATCFTDIPALLHVCRESREIGLKIYQRAGCPDFISPAMLWQHKLDEEARAEESRRLPRGKNEG
;
A
#
# COMPACT_ATOMS: atom_id res chain seq x y z
N MET A 1 -5.61 -19.70 53.71
CA MET A 1 -6.28 -19.33 52.45
C MET A 1 -6.20 -17.81 52.33
N ALA A 2 -5.28 -17.28 51.52
CA ALA A 2 -5.08 -15.84 51.35
C ALA A 2 -5.85 -15.38 50.11
N THR A 3 -6.79 -14.46 50.28
CA THR A 3 -7.54 -13.83 49.18
C THR A 3 -6.67 -12.74 48.56
N SER A 4 -6.23 -12.95 47.32
CA SER A 4 -5.52 -11.97 46.50
C SER A 4 -6.50 -10.90 46.04
N THR A 5 -6.45 -9.73 46.66
CA THR A 5 -7.23 -8.56 46.28
C THR A 5 -6.41 -7.74 45.30
N ASP A 6 -6.36 -8.13 44.03
CA ASP A 6 -5.75 -7.28 43.00
C ASP A 6 -6.62 -6.02 42.78
N PRO A 7 -6.04 -4.81 42.85
CA PRO A 7 -6.78 -3.59 42.61
C PRO A 7 -7.12 -3.48 41.12
N LYS A 8 -8.41 -3.25 40.83
CA LYS A 8 -8.93 -3.00 39.48
C LYS A 8 -8.14 -1.86 38.82
N PRO A 9 -7.61 -2.05 37.59
CA PRO A 9 -6.89 -1.01 36.89
C PRO A 9 -7.78 0.23 36.68
N PRO A 10 -7.22 1.45 36.76
CA PRO A 10 -7.98 2.67 36.60
C PRO A 10 -8.67 2.70 35.23
N PRO A 11 -9.89 3.26 35.13
CA PRO A 11 -10.59 3.39 33.86
C PRO A 11 -9.72 4.21 32.91
N ARG A 12 -9.45 3.64 31.73
CA ARG A 12 -8.75 4.33 30.64
C ARG A 12 -9.51 5.63 30.35
N PRO A 13 -8.86 6.81 30.32
CA PRO A 13 -9.54 8.04 29.97
C PRO A 13 -10.20 7.85 28.60
N ALA A 14 -11.50 8.15 28.52
CA ALA A 14 -12.26 8.02 27.29
C ALA A 14 -11.54 8.81 26.19
N SER A 15 -11.22 8.14 25.08
CA SER A 15 -10.68 8.81 23.91
C SER A 15 -11.65 9.92 23.50
N PRO A 16 -11.16 11.12 23.15
CA PRO A 16 -12.03 12.19 22.70
C PRO A 16 -12.86 11.69 21.51
N THR A 17 -14.18 11.87 21.59
CA THR A 17 -15.11 11.51 20.53
C THR A 17 -14.66 12.22 19.26
N LEU A 18 -14.33 11.47 18.21
CA LEU A 18 -13.94 12.05 16.92
C LEU A 18 -15.09 12.92 16.40
N GLN A 19 -14.90 14.24 16.41
CA GLN A 19 -15.86 15.16 15.80
C GLN A 19 -15.77 15.02 14.28
N THR A 20 -16.90 14.76 13.64
CA THR A 20 -16.96 14.69 12.17
C THR A 20 -16.78 16.08 11.58
N PHE A 21 -15.79 16.24 10.71
CA PHE A 21 -15.55 17.51 10.02
C PHE A 21 -16.49 17.66 8.82
N HIS A 22 -17.56 18.44 8.99
CA HIS A 22 -18.58 18.64 7.94
C HIS A 22 -18.25 19.75 6.94
N ALA A 23 -17.18 20.54 7.16
CA ALA A 23 -16.88 21.69 6.31
C ALA A 23 -16.15 21.33 5.01
N PHE A 24 -15.67 20.08 4.88
CA PHE A 24 -14.90 19.63 3.72
C PHE A 24 -15.56 19.92 2.37
N PRO A 25 -16.86 19.62 2.15
CA PRO A 25 -17.51 19.84 0.85
C PRO A 25 -17.67 21.31 0.47
N TYR A 26 -17.62 22.22 1.46
CA TYR A 26 -17.79 23.66 1.25
C TYR A 26 -16.47 24.37 0.91
N LEU A 27 -15.35 23.65 0.97
CA LEU A 27 -14.05 24.19 0.56
C LEU A 27 -13.99 24.35 -0.97
N PRO A 28 -13.34 25.43 -1.46
CA PRO A 28 -12.93 25.53 -2.85
C PRO A 28 -12.21 24.27 -3.33
N TYR A 29 -12.38 23.95 -4.60
CA TYR A 29 -11.86 22.72 -5.19
C TYR A 29 -10.34 22.61 -5.01
N GLU A 30 -9.62 23.73 -5.11
CA GLU A 30 -8.16 23.80 -4.96
C GLU A 30 -7.73 23.27 -3.59
N LEU A 31 -8.44 23.67 -2.52
CA LEU A 31 -8.13 23.23 -1.16
C LEU A 31 -8.51 21.77 -0.94
N ARG A 32 -9.64 21.31 -1.48
CA ARG A 32 -10.03 19.89 -1.40
C ARG A 32 -9.02 19.00 -2.12
N ALA A 33 -8.59 19.39 -3.31
CA ALA A 33 -7.60 18.68 -4.09
C ALA A 33 -6.26 18.62 -3.34
N GLU A 34 -5.86 19.71 -2.70
CA GLU A 34 -4.63 19.76 -1.92
C GLU A 34 -4.70 18.87 -0.67
N ILE A 35 -5.81 18.87 0.06
CA ILE A 35 -6.04 17.93 1.17
C ILE A 35 -5.92 16.49 0.69
N TRP A 36 -6.52 16.15 -0.47
CA TRP A 36 -6.39 14.81 -1.02
C TRP A 36 -4.95 14.45 -1.38
N ARG A 37 -4.16 15.38 -1.93
CA ARG A 37 -2.72 15.17 -2.17
C ARG A 37 -1.92 14.99 -0.90
N PHE A 38 -2.24 15.72 0.17
CA PHE A 38 -1.59 15.50 1.47
C PHE A 38 -1.97 14.15 2.09
N SER A 39 -3.16 13.64 1.81
CA SER A 39 -3.56 12.31 2.31
C SER A 39 -2.92 11.13 1.55
N THR A 40 -2.13 11.37 0.49
CA THR A 40 -1.38 10.32 -0.23
C THR A 40 0.05 10.11 0.27
N ILE A 41 0.42 10.70 1.43
CA ILE A 41 1.80 10.67 1.93
C ILE A 41 2.27 9.26 2.30
N GLU A 42 1.37 8.31 2.61
CA GLU A 42 1.81 6.98 3.03
C GLU A 42 2.21 6.11 1.81
N PRO A 43 3.52 5.85 1.60
CA PRO A 43 3.93 4.82 0.67
C PRO A 43 3.37 3.49 1.18
N ARG A 44 2.76 2.72 0.27
CA ARG A 44 2.23 1.40 0.58
C ARG A 44 3.10 0.36 -0.07
N ASP A 45 3.94 -0.26 0.74
CA ASP A 45 4.74 -1.40 0.33
C ASP A 45 3.83 -2.60 0.10
N ILE A 46 3.90 -3.13 -1.11
CA ILE A 46 3.19 -4.34 -1.45
C ILE A 46 4.14 -5.52 -1.38
N ILE A 47 3.82 -6.46 -0.47
CA ILE A 47 4.52 -7.74 -0.38
C ILE A 47 3.61 -8.82 -0.98
N PRO A 48 3.81 -9.22 -2.26
CA PRO A 48 3.08 -10.32 -2.84
C PRO A 48 3.57 -11.66 -2.26
N SER A 49 2.62 -12.51 -1.85
CA SER A 49 2.89 -13.92 -1.60
C SER A 49 2.69 -14.69 -2.91
N ILE A 50 3.79 -15.23 -3.44
CA ILE A 50 3.79 -16.01 -4.68
C ILE A 50 3.84 -17.49 -4.33
N HIS A 51 2.78 -18.21 -4.70
CA HIS A 51 2.71 -19.65 -4.57
C HIS A 51 3.19 -20.33 -5.85
N TYR A 52 4.15 -21.23 -5.69
CA TYR A 52 4.75 -22.00 -6.77
C TYR A 52 4.23 -23.44 -6.73
N ARG A 53 4.04 -24.08 -7.90
CA ARG A 53 3.97 -25.55 -7.96
C ARG A 53 4.92 -26.10 -9.03
N PRO A 54 5.32 -27.38 -8.90
CA PRO A 54 6.04 -28.08 -9.95
C PRO A 54 5.20 -28.09 -11.22
N HIS A 55 5.80 -27.71 -12.35
CA HIS A 55 5.12 -27.77 -13.63
C HIS A 55 5.42 -29.12 -14.29
N PRO A 56 4.40 -29.91 -14.69
CA PRO A 56 4.60 -31.28 -15.16
C PRO A 56 5.40 -31.38 -16.47
N LEU A 57 5.52 -30.28 -17.22
CA LEU A 57 6.30 -30.19 -18.45
C LEU A 57 7.69 -29.56 -18.28
N LEU A 58 8.08 -29.16 -17.07
CA LEU A 58 9.39 -28.57 -16.80
C LEU A 58 10.25 -29.53 -15.96
N PRO A 59 11.60 -29.42 -16.01
CA PRO A 59 12.48 -30.16 -15.14
C PRO A 59 12.10 -29.97 -13.65
N PRO A 60 12.33 -30.96 -12.77
CA PRO A 60 11.88 -30.95 -11.37
C PRO A 60 12.41 -29.78 -10.53
N HIS A 61 13.43 -29.06 -11.03
CA HIS A 61 13.97 -27.85 -10.40
C HIS A 61 13.34 -26.55 -10.88
N ARG A 62 12.41 -26.59 -11.84
CA ARG A 62 11.68 -25.41 -12.33
C ARG A 62 10.25 -25.45 -11.81
N THR A 63 9.95 -24.51 -10.91
CA THR A 63 8.60 -24.26 -10.45
C THR A 63 7.99 -23.10 -11.23
N MET A 64 6.67 -23.14 -11.42
CA MET A 64 5.93 -22.03 -12.01
C MET A 64 5.10 -21.34 -10.91
N PRO A 65 5.08 -19.99 -10.87
CA PRO A 65 4.12 -19.27 -10.04
C PRO A 65 2.72 -19.58 -10.55
N ILE A 66 1.79 -19.87 -9.66
CA ILE A 66 0.41 -20.23 -10.01
C ILE A 66 -0.59 -19.28 -9.38
N LEU A 67 -0.21 -18.67 -8.26
CA LEU A 67 -1.05 -17.72 -7.56
C LEU A 67 -0.18 -16.65 -6.94
N ALA A 68 -0.40 -15.40 -7.33
CA ALA A 68 0.04 -14.24 -6.58
C ALA A 68 -1.13 -13.77 -5.71
N THR A 69 -0.99 -13.86 -4.40
CA THR A 69 -1.92 -13.24 -3.45
C THR A 69 -1.27 -12.04 -2.82
N CYS A 70 -2.04 -10.98 -2.59
CA CYS A 70 -1.60 -9.86 -1.80
C CYS A 70 -2.65 -9.52 -0.75
N PHE A 71 -2.17 -9.29 0.47
CA PHE A 71 -3.00 -8.95 1.62
C PHE A 71 -2.98 -7.45 1.94
N THR A 72 -2.37 -6.62 1.08
CA THR A 72 -2.41 -5.17 1.27
C THR A 72 -3.77 -4.63 0.89
N ASP A 73 -4.41 -3.94 1.83
CA ASP A 73 -5.69 -3.29 1.59
C ASP A 73 -5.58 -2.20 0.53
N ILE A 74 -6.66 -2.07 -0.25
CA ILE A 74 -6.81 -0.99 -1.22
C ILE A 74 -6.71 0.36 -0.49
N PRO A 75 -5.92 1.33 -1.00
CA PRO A 75 -5.80 2.64 -0.37
C PRO A 75 -7.18 3.26 -0.12
N ALA A 76 -7.42 3.71 1.11
CA ALA A 76 -8.71 4.31 1.51
C ALA A 76 -9.13 5.44 0.57
N LEU A 77 -8.14 6.21 0.09
CA LEU A 77 -8.29 7.30 -0.89
C LEU A 77 -9.04 6.89 -2.17
N LEU A 78 -8.90 5.64 -2.61
CA LEU A 78 -9.58 5.12 -3.80
C LEU A 78 -11.04 4.73 -3.53
N HIS A 79 -11.45 4.66 -2.26
CA HIS A 79 -12.77 4.26 -1.80
C HIS A 79 -13.63 5.41 -1.25
N VAL A 80 -13.06 6.57 -0.88
CA VAL A 80 -13.82 7.65 -0.23
C VAL A 80 -14.86 8.28 -1.17
N CYS A 81 -14.40 8.88 -2.27
CA CYS A 81 -15.27 9.58 -3.22
C CYS A 81 -14.61 9.68 -4.61
N ARG A 82 -15.36 10.21 -5.58
CA ARG A 82 -14.87 10.37 -6.96
C ARG A 82 -13.64 11.27 -7.05
N GLU A 83 -13.66 12.42 -6.39
CA GLU A 83 -12.56 13.40 -6.40
C GLU A 83 -11.27 12.79 -5.82
N SER A 84 -11.40 12.17 -4.65
CA SER A 84 -10.32 11.47 -3.97
C SER A 84 -9.72 10.38 -4.86
N ARG A 85 -10.57 9.58 -5.53
CA ARG A 85 -10.14 8.56 -6.49
C ARG A 85 -9.41 9.14 -7.71
N GLU A 86 -9.93 10.21 -8.31
CA GLU A 86 -9.30 10.85 -9.48
C GLU A 86 -7.88 11.37 -9.16
N ILE A 87 -7.65 11.84 -7.93
CA ILE A 87 -6.33 12.24 -7.46
C ILE A 87 -5.48 11.01 -7.15
N GLY A 88 -6.04 10.03 -6.44
CA GLY A 88 -5.38 8.79 -6.08
C GLY A 88 -4.86 8.00 -7.27
N LEU A 89 -5.62 7.90 -8.36
CA LEU A 89 -5.21 7.16 -9.57
C LEU A 89 -4.03 7.80 -10.31
N LYS A 90 -3.70 9.07 -10.03
CA LYS A 90 -2.49 9.71 -10.58
C LYS A 90 -1.23 9.25 -9.86
N ILE A 91 -1.38 8.80 -8.62
CA ILE A 91 -0.30 8.48 -7.69
C ILE A 91 -0.17 6.97 -7.53
N TYR A 92 -1.29 6.29 -7.35
CA TYR A 92 -1.42 4.86 -7.25
C TYR A 92 -1.74 4.25 -8.62
N GLN A 93 -0.94 3.31 -9.06
CA GLN A 93 -1.17 2.51 -10.26
C GLN A 93 -1.53 1.09 -9.89
N ARG A 94 -2.50 0.49 -10.58
CA ARG A 94 -2.80 -0.92 -10.37
C ARG A 94 -1.57 -1.75 -10.75
N ALA A 95 -0.94 -2.43 -9.81
CA ALA A 95 0.09 -3.41 -10.12
C ALA A 95 -0.62 -4.60 -10.78
N GLY A 96 -0.57 -4.65 -12.10
CA GLY A 96 -0.95 -5.86 -12.83
C GLY A 96 0.15 -6.88 -12.63
N CYS A 97 -0.19 -8.08 -12.14
CA CYS A 97 0.56 -9.25 -12.52
C CYS A 97 0.01 -9.67 -13.90
N PRO A 98 0.75 -9.48 -15.01
CA PRO A 98 0.21 -9.73 -16.34
C PRO A 98 -0.11 -11.21 -16.61
N ASP A 99 0.46 -12.14 -15.83
CA ASP A 99 0.36 -13.58 -16.14
C ASP A 99 -0.49 -14.40 -15.17
N PHE A 100 -0.87 -13.88 -13.99
CA PHE A 100 -1.54 -14.70 -12.96
C PHE A 100 -2.61 -13.90 -12.21
N ILE A 101 -3.86 -14.16 -12.57
CA ILE A 101 -5.05 -13.47 -12.07
C ILE A 101 -5.40 -13.99 -10.67
N SER A 102 -5.17 -13.17 -9.65
CA SER A 102 -6.06 -13.06 -8.49
C SER A 102 -6.59 -11.62 -8.46
N PRO A 103 -7.88 -11.35 -8.16
CA PRO A 103 -8.46 -10.02 -8.25
C PRO A 103 -7.99 -9.06 -7.15
N ALA A 104 -7.08 -9.47 -6.27
CA ALA A 104 -6.54 -8.64 -5.20
C ALA A 104 -5.67 -7.52 -5.81
N MET A 105 -6.32 -6.38 -6.05
CA MET A 105 -5.79 -5.21 -6.74
C MET A 105 -4.61 -4.62 -5.98
N LEU A 106 -3.43 -4.77 -6.56
CA LEU A 106 -2.20 -4.16 -6.08
C LEU A 106 -2.19 -2.67 -6.49
N TRP A 107 -1.72 -1.74 -5.66
CA TRP A 107 -1.63 -0.30 -5.98
C TRP A 107 -0.22 0.25 -5.68
N GLN A 108 0.62 0.43 -6.69
CA GLN A 108 1.99 0.94 -6.56
C GLN A 108 2.01 2.48 -6.57
N HIS A 109 2.79 3.07 -5.67
CA HIS A 109 3.05 4.50 -5.62
C HIS A 109 4.08 4.88 -6.70
N LYS A 110 3.70 5.73 -7.67
CA LYS A 110 4.54 6.09 -8.83
C LYS A 110 5.87 6.75 -8.48
N LEU A 111 5.98 7.41 -7.33
CA LEU A 111 7.21 8.16 -7.00
C LEU A 111 8.39 7.25 -6.67
N ASP A 112 8.16 6.00 -6.27
CA ASP A 112 9.24 5.07 -5.93
C ASP A 112 9.94 4.50 -7.18
N GLU A 113 9.25 4.44 -8.33
CA GLU A 113 9.86 3.99 -9.59
C GLU A 113 10.86 5.01 -10.13
N GLU A 114 10.52 6.30 -10.10
CA GLU A 114 11.42 7.36 -10.57
C GLU A 114 12.62 7.55 -9.63
N ALA A 115 12.41 7.47 -8.31
CA ALA A 115 13.48 7.55 -7.33
C ALA A 115 14.48 6.38 -7.48
N ARG A 116 13.98 5.16 -7.68
CA ARG A 116 14.82 3.97 -7.87
C ARG A 116 15.51 3.95 -9.24
N ALA A 117 14.85 4.44 -10.28
CA ALA A 117 15.45 4.59 -11.61
C ALA A 117 16.57 5.64 -11.62
N GLU A 118 16.40 6.74 -10.90
CA GLU A 118 17.41 7.78 -10.75
C GLU A 118 18.59 7.31 -9.88
N GLU A 119 18.33 6.55 -8.82
CA GLU A 119 19.37 5.90 -8.00
C GLU A 119 20.18 4.88 -8.81
N SER A 120 19.52 4.13 -9.71
CA SER A 120 20.18 3.18 -10.60
C SER A 120 21.04 3.85 -11.68
N ARG A 121 20.70 5.08 -12.11
CA ARG A 121 21.58 5.90 -12.98
C ARG A 121 22.81 6.46 -12.26
N ARG A 122 22.71 6.67 -10.95
CA ARG A 122 23.78 7.27 -10.14
C ARG A 122 24.85 6.28 -9.69
N LEU A 123 24.61 4.97 -9.80
CA LEU A 123 25.63 3.97 -9.51
C LEU A 123 26.72 3.98 -10.60
N PRO A 124 27.98 4.30 -10.27
CA PRO A 124 29.06 4.23 -11.24
C PRO A 124 29.25 2.78 -11.67
N ARG A 125 29.27 2.55 -12.99
CA ARG A 125 29.72 1.29 -13.59
C ARG A 125 31.10 0.98 -13.03
N GLY A 126 31.20 -0.10 -12.24
CA GLY A 126 32.47 -0.58 -11.70
C GLY A 126 33.51 -0.67 -12.81
N LYS A 127 34.66 -0.05 -12.57
CA LYS A 127 35.85 -0.18 -13.42
C LYS A 127 36.23 -1.66 -13.44
N ASN A 128 36.14 -2.28 -14.61
CA ASN A 128 36.84 -3.52 -14.87
C ASN A 128 38.32 -3.15 -15.03
N GLU A 129 39.10 -3.32 -13.97
CA GLU A 129 40.56 -3.33 -14.06
C GLU A 129 40.99 -4.69 -14.62
N GLY A 130 41.75 -4.65 -15.70
CA GLY A 130 42.44 -5.79 -16.32
C GLY A 130 43.87 -5.38 -16.63
#